data_AF-A0A2M6GI98-F1
#
_entry.id   AF-A0A2M6GI98-F1
#
_cell.length_a   1.000
_cell.length_b   1.000
_cell.length_c   1.000
_cell.angle_alpha   90.00
_cell.angle_beta   90.00
_cell.angle_gamma   90.00
#
_symmetry.space_group_name_H-M   'P 1'
#
loop_
_entity.id
_entity.type
_entity.pdbx_description
1 polymer ?
#
loop_
_entity_poly.entity_id
_entity_poly.type
_entity_poly.pdbx_seq_one_letter_code
_entity_poly.pdbx_strand_id
1 'polypeptide(L)'
;EWYNNYPSQRGPAHKIVDYMKLPKNQLEPIMTNSENIIGFGPNAYAKPATALNILRETVMGRELFDFAFKQYAQRWAFKHPTPADLFRTMEDASAVDLDWFWRGWFFGTDPVDIAIDNVKSFRMDTKNPELENVEARRTRERNEYNIGRERNRAEGIKFAVEQDTSLQDFYNKFNRFETTTASRADFDAFYKSLSPEEQKFYGSKTNFYEIDFSNVGGLVMPLVLEWTYADGTKEVERISAYIWRKDEEKVTKVFAKAKEVTAVRLDPYRETADIDENNNSWPRNYVPSKFELFKQQQSIRGASTGPNPMQQNRTQSQPQSQKQQGTDK
;
A
#
# COMPACT_ATOMS: atom_id res chain seq x y z
N GLU A 1 4.21 -17.50 20.86
CA GLU A 1 2.90 -16.88 21.17
C GLU A 1 2.02 -17.92 21.87
N TRP A 2 1.21 -17.51 22.85
CA TRP A 2 0.42 -18.43 23.70
C TRP A 2 -0.99 -18.71 23.14
N TYR A 3 -1.59 -17.76 22.42
CA TYR A 3 -2.92 -17.91 21.82
C TYR A 3 -3.10 -16.97 20.63
N ASN A 4 -3.50 -17.51 19.47
CA ASN A 4 -3.58 -16.76 18.21
C ASN A 4 -4.61 -15.63 18.24
N ASN A 5 -5.74 -15.83 18.94
CA ASN A 5 -6.82 -14.84 19.00
C ASN A 5 -6.80 -14.03 20.30
N TYR A 6 -5.63 -13.90 20.94
CA TYR A 6 -5.54 -13.12 22.18
C TYR A 6 -5.89 -11.66 21.87
N PRO A 7 -6.85 -11.04 22.58
CA PRO A 7 -7.30 -9.69 22.31
C PRO A 7 -6.29 -8.66 22.84
N SER A 8 -5.09 -8.63 22.24
CA SER A 8 -4.05 -7.71 22.68
C SER A 8 -4.50 -6.27 22.48
N GLN A 9 -4.49 -5.46 23.53
CA GLN A 9 -4.87 -4.05 23.43
C GLN A 9 -3.69 -3.15 23.02
N ARG A 10 -2.45 -3.67 23.05
CA ARG A 10 -1.20 -2.95 22.74
C ARG A 10 -0.26 -3.84 21.92
N GLY A 11 0.68 -3.26 21.18
CA GLY A 11 1.60 -3.99 20.31
C GLY A 11 1.33 -3.77 18.83
N PRO A 12 0.19 -4.22 18.26
CA PRO A 12 -0.09 -4.00 16.84
C PRO A 12 -0.03 -2.52 16.48
N ALA A 13 0.73 -2.19 15.43
CA ALA A 13 1.11 -0.82 15.10
C ALA A 13 -0.09 0.13 14.93
N HIS A 14 -1.13 -0.29 14.22
CA HIS A 14 -2.36 0.50 14.06
C HIS A 14 -3.09 0.91 15.35
N LYS A 15 -2.83 0.26 16.50
CA LYS A 15 -3.52 0.59 17.76
C LYS A 15 -2.96 1.82 18.47
N ILE A 16 -1.74 2.27 18.12
CA ILE A 16 -1.16 3.47 18.72
C ILE A 16 -1.56 4.75 17.98
N VAL A 17 -2.14 4.63 16.78
CA VAL A 17 -2.44 5.76 15.87
C VAL A 17 -3.21 6.89 16.55
N ASP A 18 -4.27 6.57 17.31
CA ASP A 18 -5.08 7.61 17.97
C ASP A 18 -4.29 8.42 19.01
N TYR A 19 -3.33 7.78 19.67
CA TYR A 19 -2.42 8.46 20.58
C TYR A 19 -1.40 9.30 19.80
N MET A 20 -0.78 8.74 18.76
CA MET A 20 0.23 9.46 17.95
C MET A 20 -0.36 10.65 17.17
N LYS A 21 -1.68 10.67 16.94
CA LYS A 21 -2.44 11.78 16.34
C LYS A 21 -2.68 12.97 17.27
N LEU A 22 -2.41 12.83 18.56
CA LEU A 22 -2.70 13.90 19.50
C LEU A 22 -1.88 15.16 19.17
N PRO A 23 -2.40 16.35 19.51
CA PRO A 23 -1.64 17.59 19.37
C PRO A 23 -0.28 17.50 20.07
N LYS A 24 0.76 18.13 19.51
CA LYS A 24 2.14 18.05 20.04
C LYS A 24 2.26 18.49 21.50
N ASN A 25 1.37 19.34 22.01
CA ASN A 25 1.35 19.76 23.42
C ASN A 25 0.75 18.72 24.39
N GLN A 26 0.30 17.57 23.89
CA GLN A 26 -0.19 16.42 24.67
C GLN A 26 0.68 15.18 24.46
N LEU A 27 1.84 15.35 23.83
CA LEU A 27 2.78 14.28 23.50
C LEU A 27 4.15 14.60 24.08
N GLU A 28 4.70 13.66 24.81
CA GLU A 28 6.06 13.70 25.32
C GLU A 28 6.88 12.52 24.79
N PRO A 29 8.21 12.67 24.63
CA PRO A 29 9.10 11.54 24.42
C PRO A 29 8.94 10.49 25.54
N ILE A 30 9.21 9.21 25.21
CA ILE A 30 9.19 8.12 26.21
C ILE A 30 10.23 8.37 27.30
N MET A 31 11.32 9.04 26.94
CA MET A 31 12.44 9.36 27.84
C MET A 31 12.18 10.54 28.77
N THR A 32 10.98 11.13 28.74
CA THR A 32 10.57 12.18 29.67
C THR A 32 10.38 11.61 31.08
N ASN A 33 10.70 12.42 32.10
CA ASN A 33 10.43 12.07 33.50
C ASN A 33 8.94 11.76 33.71
N SER A 34 8.63 10.68 34.44
CA SER A 34 7.27 10.19 34.67
C SER A 34 6.29 11.23 35.20
N GLU A 35 6.74 12.15 36.05
CA GLU A 35 5.90 13.20 36.65
C GLU A 35 5.44 14.26 35.63
N ASN A 36 6.11 14.33 34.48
CA ASN A 36 5.82 15.30 33.43
C ASN A 36 4.96 14.72 32.29
N ILE A 37 4.59 13.44 32.35
CA ILE A 37 3.85 12.77 31.28
C ILE A 37 2.34 12.97 31.47
N ILE A 38 1.68 13.65 30.53
CA ILE A 38 0.21 13.83 30.56
C ILE A 38 -0.49 12.47 30.37
N GLY A 39 -0.09 11.72 29.35
CA GLY A 39 -0.70 10.45 28.94
C GLY A 39 0.07 9.21 29.38
N PHE A 40 0.22 8.96 30.69
CA PHE A 40 1.13 7.93 31.20
C PHE A 40 0.91 6.53 30.60
N GLY A 41 -0.34 6.06 30.54
CA GLY A 41 -0.66 4.72 30.03
C GLY A 41 -0.23 4.52 28.56
N PRO A 42 -0.70 5.35 27.63
CA PRO A 42 -0.26 5.30 26.23
C PRO A 42 1.24 5.54 26.04
N ASN A 43 1.81 6.52 26.74
CA ASN A 43 3.23 6.89 26.61
C ASN A 43 4.17 5.80 27.12
N ALA A 44 4.01 5.36 28.38
CA ALA A 44 4.95 4.47 29.05
C ALA A 44 4.72 2.99 28.75
N TYR A 45 3.57 2.62 28.16
CA TYR A 45 3.28 1.22 27.85
C TYR A 45 2.89 0.99 26.39
N ALA A 46 1.93 1.74 25.85
CA ALA A 46 1.40 1.45 24.52
C ALA A 46 2.42 1.77 23.42
N LYS A 47 3.09 2.93 23.49
CA LYS A 47 4.10 3.34 22.50
C LYS A 47 5.34 2.43 22.54
N PRO A 48 5.99 2.11 23.68
CA PRO A 48 7.10 1.15 23.72
C PRO A 48 6.70 -0.26 23.25
N ALA A 49 5.53 -0.76 23.66
CA ALA A 49 5.05 -2.07 23.21
C ALA A 49 4.87 -2.10 21.69
N THR A 50 4.36 -1.00 21.12
CA THR A 50 4.20 -0.85 19.68
C THR A 50 5.55 -0.75 18.97
N ALA A 51 6.47 0.07 19.47
CA ALA A 51 7.82 0.18 18.94
C ALA A 51 8.52 -1.19 18.91
N LEU A 52 8.50 -1.95 20.00
CA LEU A 52 9.12 -3.28 20.02
C LEU A 52 8.41 -4.27 19.08
N ASN A 53 7.10 -4.16 18.89
CA ASN A 53 6.38 -4.98 17.92
C ASN A 53 6.79 -4.66 16.48
N ILE A 54 6.85 -3.38 16.12
CA ILE A 54 7.32 -2.91 14.81
C ILE A 54 8.76 -3.35 14.56
N LEU A 55 9.61 -3.23 15.59
CA LEU A 55 11.00 -3.63 15.52
C LEU A 55 11.12 -5.13 15.20
N ARG A 56 10.30 -5.96 15.86
CA ARG A 56 10.27 -7.42 15.67
C ARG A 56 9.64 -7.86 14.35
N GLU A 57 8.53 -7.26 13.94
CA GLU A 57 7.75 -7.75 12.80
C GLU A 57 8.16 -7.11 11.48
N THR A 58 8.64 -5.87 11.50
CA THR A 58 8.77 -5.05 10.29
C THR A 58 10.20 -4.58 10.02
N VAL A 59 10.96 -4.19 11.05
CA VAL A 59 12.30 -3.59 10.87
C VAL A 59 13.41 -4.65 10.90
N MET A 60 13.52 -5.43 11.97
CA MET A 60 14.57 -6.44 12.14
C MET A 60 14.13 -7.83 11.67
N GLY A 61 12.83 -8.12 11.76
CA GLY A 61 12.31 -9.47 11.62
C GLY A 61 12.49 -10.32 12.89
N ARG A 62 11.69 -11.37 13.00
CA ARG A 62 11.54 -12.17 14.22
C ARG A 62 12.86 -12.82 14.67
N GLU A 63 13.64 -13.35 13.73
CA GLU A 63 14.87 -14.08 14.04
C GLU A 63 15.92 -13.18 14.70
N LEU A 64 16.26 -12.06 14.07
CA LEU A 64 17.25 -11.11 14.59
C LEU A 64 16.77 -10.48 15.89
N PHE A 65 15.48 -10.10 15.96
CA PHE A 65 14.90 -9.54 17.17
C PHE A 65 14.95 -10.54 18.34
N ASP A 66 14.48 -11.76 18.14
CA ASP A 66 14.40 -12.77 19.21
C ASP A 66 15.82 -13.16 19.68
N PHE A 67 16.78 -13.24 18.77
CA PHE A 67 18.19 -13.44 19.10
C PHE A 67 18.75 -12.29 19.95
N ALA A 68 18.60 -11.04 19.49
CA ALA A 68 19.14 -9.87 20.17
C ALA A 68 18.47 -9.65 21.54
N PHE A 69 17.16 -9.86 21.63
CA PHE A 69 16.41 -9.73 22.87
C PHE A 69 16.82 -10.80 23.90
N LYS A 70 17.10 -12.03 23.45
CA LYS A 70 17.67 -13.08 24.30
C LYS A 70 19.06 -12.69 24.80
N GLN A 71 19.91 -12.09 23.95
CA GLN A 71 21.22 -11.60 24.38
C GLN A 71 21.11 -10.50 25.43
N TYR A 72 20.16 -9.57 25.27
CA TYR A 72 19.88 -8.54 26.27
C TYR A 72 19.53 -9.16 27.63
N ALA A 73 18.58 -10.11 27.65
CA ALA A 73 18.19 -10.80 28.88
C ALA A 73 19.36 -11.53 29.55
N GLN A 74 20.26 -12.14 28.76
CA GLN A 74 21.46 -12.82 29.29
C GLN A 74 22.49 -11.84 29.85
N ARG A 75 22.80 -10.75 29.15
CA ARG A 75 23.80 -9.75 29.57
C ARG A 75 23.42 -9.06 30.88
N TRP A 76 22.14 -8.81 31.05
CA TRP A 76 21.57 -8.01 32.15
C TRP A 76 20.85 -8.83 33.21
N ALA A 77 20.98 -10.16 33.16
CA ALA A 77 20.48 -11.03 34.21
C ALA A 77 21.03 -10.59 35.58
N PHE A 78 20.11 -10.37 36.52
CA PHE A 78 20.40 -9.94 37.90
C PHE A 78 21.09 -8.56 38.03
N LYS A 79 20.90 -7.67 37.05
CA LYS A 79 21.43 -6.29 37.05
C LYS A 79 20.29 -5.28 36.84
N HIS A 80 20.61 -3.98 36.93
CA HIS A 80 19.70 -2.87 36.68
C HIS A 80 20.05 -2.17 35.36
N PRO A 81 19.51 -2.62 34.22
CA PRO A 81 19.77 -1.99 32.93
C PRO A 81 19.05 -0.64 32.81
N THR A 82 19.66 0.25 32.05
CA THR A 82 19.07 1.49 31.55
C THR A 82 18.56 1.29 30.11
N PRO A 83 17.77 2.22 29.54
CA PRO A 83 17.33 2.10 28.15
C PRO A 83 18.47 1.99 27.14
N ALA A 84 19.59 2.69 27.37
CA ALA A 84 20.76 2.63 26.51
C ALA A 84 21.35 1.22 26.40
N ASP A 85 21.25 0.43 27.46
CA ASP A 85 21.73 -0.95 27.50
C ASP A 85 20.89 -1.89 26.62
N LEU A 86 19.58 -1.63 26.54
CA LEU A 86 18.68 -2.30 25.60
C LEU A 86 19.03 -1.91 24.17
N PHE A 87 19.06 -0.62 23.86
CA PHE A 87 19.32 -0.11 22.51
C PHE A 87 20.64 -0.64 21.95
N ARG A 88 21.72 -0.50 22.72
CA ARG A 88 23.04 -1.01 22.35
C ARG A 88 23.04 -2.52 22.14
N THR A 89 22.34 -3.29 22.98
CA THR A 89 22.32 -4.75 22.80
C THR A 89 21.53 -5.15 21.57
N MET A 90 20.42 -4.46 21.27
CA MET A 90 19.63 -4.73 20.07
C MET A 90 20.44 -4.49 18.80
N GLU A 91 21.22 -3.41 18.73
CA GLU A 91 22.09 -3.10 17.59
C GLU A 91 23.30 -4.03 17.49
N ASP A 92 24.05 -4.19 18.58
CA ASP A 92 25.28 -5.00 18.63
C ASP A 92 25.02 -6.47 18.28
N ALA A 93 23.93 -7.06 18.80
CA ALA A 93 23.61 -8.46 18.54
C ALA A 93 22.99 -8.70 17.16
N SER A 94 22.33 -7.70 16.56
CA SER A 94 21.67 -7.85 15.26
C SER A 94 22.47 -7.34 14.07
N ALA A 95 23.49 -6.50 14.32
CA ALA A 95 24.21 -5.73 13.32
C ALA A 95 23.30 -4.84 12.42
N VAL A 96 22.10 -4.51 12.91
CA VAL A 96 21.19 -3.55 12.28
C VAL A 96 21.39 -2.20 12.96
N ASP A 97 21.57 -1.13 12.17
CA ASP A 97 21.59 0.22 12.72
C ASP A 97 20.15 0.72 12.92
N LEU A 98 19.86 1.08 14.17
CA LEU A 98 18.54 1.42 14.69
C LEU A 98 18.54 2.84 15.26
N ASP A 99 19.56 3.65 15.00
CA ASP A 99 19.68 5.01 15.53
C ASP A 99 18.45 5.85 15.19
N TRP A 100 18.02 5.78 13.92
CA TRP A 100 16.81 6.45 13.42
C TRP A 100 15.55 5.96 14.15
N PHE A 101 15.48 4.67 14.45
CA PHE A 101 14.32 4.05 15.08
C PHE A 101 14.21 4.47 16.54
N TRP A 102 15.31 4.39 17.30
CA TRP A 102 15.33 4.81 18.70
C TRP A 102 15.07 6.31 18.82
N ARG A 103 15.72 7.14 17.98
CA ARG A 103 15.50 8.58 17.92
C ARG A 103 14.03 8.90 17.71
N GLY A 104 13.41 8.30 16.70
CA GLY A 104 12.02 8.56 16.35
C GLY A 104 11.01 8.09 17.40
N TRP A 105 11.10 6.82 17.81
CA TRP A 105 10.10 6.21 18.70
C TRP A 105 10.25 6.59 20.17
N PHE A 106 11.49 6.76 20.66
CA PHE A 106 11.76 6.95 22.09
C PHE A 106 12.10 8.39 22.48
N PHE A 107 12.78 9.11 21.60
CA PHE A 107 13.19 10.50 21.85
C PHE A 107 12.31 11.54 21.12
N GLY A 108 11.58 11.12 20.08
CA GLY A 108 10.68 11.95 19.29
C GLY A 108 9.21 11.81 19.67
N THR A 109 8.42 12.77 19.22
CA THR A 109 6.95 12.81 19.32
C THR A 109 6.26 12.79 17.96
N ASP A 110 7.04 12.84 16.88
CA ASP A 110 6.53 12.87 15.53
C ASP A 110 5.84 11.54 15.16
N PRO A 111 4.65 11.58 14.53
CA PRO A 111 3.95 10.40 14.05
C PRO A 111 4.51 9.91 12.71
N VAL A 112 4.16 8.67 12.35
CA VAL A 112 4.34 8.16 10.99
C VAL A 112 3.18 8.66 10.14
N ASP A 113 3.45 9.39 9.07
CA ASP A 113 2.50 9.74 8.01
C ASP A 113 3.31 9.85 6.72
N ILE A 114 3.21 8.82 5.88
CA ILE A 114 3.96 8.71 4.64
C ILE A 114 2.97 8.69 3.49
N ALA A 115 3.02 9.70 2.63
CA ALA A 115 2.13 9.82 1.49
C ALA A 115 2.72 9.20 0.22
N ILE A 116 1.86 8.58 -0.60
CA ILE A 116 2.13 8.42 -2.03
C ILE A 116 1.66 9.69 -2.73
N ASP A 117 2.59 10.50 -3.22
CA ASP A 117 2.28 11.78 -3.87
C ASP A 117 1.92 11.58 -5.33
N ASN A 118 2.72 10.79 -6.04
CA ASN A 118 2.61 10.63 -7.47
C ASN A 118 3.17 9.27 -7.93
N VAL A 119 2.55 8.71 -8.97
CA VAL A 119 3.01 7.49 -9.62
C VAL A 119 3.04 7.75 -11.12
N LYS A 120 4.24 7.77 -11.68
CA LYS A 120 4.46 7.89 -13.12
C LYS A 120 4.80 6.52 -13.67
N SER A 121 3.98 6.05 -14.60
CA SER A 121 4.26 4.82 -15.36
C SER A 121 5.02 5.17 -16.64
N PHE A 122 6.13 4.48 -16.86
CA PHE A 122 6.89 4.54 -18.09
C PHE A 122 7.03 3.12 -18.63
N ARG A 123 6.81 2.95 -19.93
CA ARG A 123 7.19 1.74 -20.62
C ARG A 123 8.37 2.04 -21.51
N MET A 124 9.32 1.11 -21.57
CA MET A 124 10.40 1.20 -22.53
C MET A 124 9.84 1.04 -23.95
N ASP A 125 10.27 1.90 -24.86
CA ASP A 125 9.99 1.77 -26.30
C ASP A 125 10.68 0.51 -26.80
N THR A 126 9.87 -0.47 -27.22
CA THR A 126 10.37 -1.78 -27.64
C THR A 126 11.11 -1.71 -28.98
N LYS A 127 11.01 -0.58 -29.70
CA LYS A 127 11.44 -0.38 -31.09
C LYS A 127 10.83 -1.35 -32.09
N ASN A 128 10.00 -2.30 -31.63
CA ASN A 128 9.36 -3.28 -32.46
C ASN A 128 8.13 -2.63 -33.11
N PRO A 129 8.14 -2.44 -34.44
CA PRO A 129 7.06 -1.75 -35.13
C PRO A 129 5.72 -2.46 -35.00
N GLU A 130 5.68 -3.78 -34.77
CA GLU A 130 4.41 -4.50 -34.57
C GLU A 130 3.72 -4.14 -33.25
N LEU A 131 4.51 -3.90 -32.20
CA LEU A 131 3.99 -3.52 -30.88
C LEU A 131 3.73 -2.01 -30.79
N GLU A 132 4.70 -1.21 -31.25
CA GLU A 132 4.62 0.25 -31.17
C GLU A 132 3.51 0.80 -32.09
N ASN A 133 3.29 0.23 -33.28
CA ASN A 133 2.20 0.68 -34.16
C ASN A 133 0.81 0.40 -33.57
N VAL A 134 0.63 -0.72 -32.87
CA VAL A 134 -0.63 -1.05 -32.21
C VAL A 134 -0.93 -0.05 -31.10
N GLU A 135 0.08 0.35 -30.33
CA GLU A 135 -0.10 1.36 -29.29
C GLU A 135 -0.24 2.78 -29.82
N ALA A 136 0.51 3.15 -30.85
CA ALA A 136 0.34 4.43 -31.53
C ALA A 136 -1.08 4.55 -32.10
N ARG A 137 -1.64 3.45 -32.62
CA ARG A 137 -3.04 3.38 -33.04
C ARG A 137 -4.00 3.60 -31.88
N ARG A 138 -3.87 2.84 -30.79
CA ARG A 138 -4.73 2.97 -29.58
C ARG A 138 -4.67 4.37 -28.98
N THR A 139 -3.47 4.94 -28.88
CA THR A 139 -3.24 6.28 -28.35
C THR A 139 -3.92 7.33 -29.21
N ARG A 140 -3.79 7.22 -30.53
CA ARG A 140 -4.46 8.12 -31.47
C ARG A 140 -5.97 7.97 -31.42
N GLU A 141 -6.50 6.74 -31.42
CA GLU A 141 -7.95 6.48 -31.30
C GLU A 141 -8.52 7.10 -30.02
N ARG A 142 -7.81 7.00 -28.90
CA ARG A 142 -8.17 7.66 -27.64
C ARG A 142 -8.13 9.17 -27.74
N ASN A 143 -7.10 9.75 -28.35
CA ASN A 143 -6.95 11.21 -28.46
C ASN A 143 -7.92 11.83 -29.47
N GLU A 144 -8.26 11.10 -30.54
CA GLU A 144 -9.24 11.50 -31.55
C GLU A 144 -10.68 11.13 -31.17
N TYR A 145 -10.87 10.46 -30.02
CA TYR A 145 -12.19 10.16 -29.50
C TYR A 145 -12.98 11.45 -29.28
N ASN A 146 -14.18 11.50 -29.86
CA ASN A 146 -15.10 12.61 -29.70
C ASN A 146 -16.54 12.07 -29.64
N ILE A 147 -17.33 12.54 -28.68
CA ILE A 147 -18.70 12.09 -28.45
C ILE A 147 -19.61 12.25 -29.69
N GLY A 148 -19.32 13.22 -30.55
CA GLY A 148 -20.04 13.40 -31.83
C GLY A 148 -19.90 12.21 -32.76
N ARG A 149 -18.74 11.51 -32.78
CA ARG A 149 -18.57 10.29 -33.60
C ARG A 149 -19.45 9.15 -33.11
N GLU A 150 -19.60 9.01 -31.80
CA GLU A 150 -20.45 7.99 -31.20
C GLU A 150 -21.94 8.30 -31.40
N ARG A 151 -22.35 9.55 -31.20
CA ARG A 151 -23.73 10.01 -31.47
C ARG A 151 -24.11 9.85 -32.93
N ASN A 152 -23.24 10.26 -33.86
CA ASN A 152 -23.47 10.09 -35.29
C ASN A 152 -23.64 8.61 -35.68
N ARG A 153 -22.88 7.71 -35.04
CA ARG A 153 -23.01 6.26 -35.23
C ARG A 153 -24.32 5.72 -34.65
N ALA A 154 -24.71 6.16 -33.47
CA ALA A 154 -25.96 5.77 -32.81
C ALA A 154 -27.21 6.26 -33.59
N GLU A 155 -27.12 7.45 -34.19
CA GLU A 155 -28.14 8.03 -35.07
C GLU A 155 -28.12 7.43 -36.49
N GLY A 156 -27.19 6.52 -36.79
CA GLY A 156 -27.11 5.85 -38.09
C GLY A 156 -26.77 6.78 -39.25
N ILE A 157 -26.10 7.90 -38.98
CA ILE A 157 -25.68 8.86 -40.01
C ILE A 157 -24.72 8.16 -40.97
N LYS A 158 -25.10 8.10 -42.25
CA LYS A 158 -24.26 7.56 -43.32
C LYS A 158 -23.40 8.67 -43.90
N PHE A 159 -22.08 8.50 -43.87
CA PHE A 159 -21.18 9.52 -44.41
C PHE A 159 -21.11 9.43 -45.94
N ALA A 160 -20.97 10.58 -46.62
CA ALA A 160 -20.88 10.62 -48.09
C ALA A 160 -19.73 9.75 -48.64
N VAL A 161 -18.61 9.70 -47.91
CA VAL A 161 -17.42 8.88 -48.22
C VAL A 161 -17.67 7.37 -48.15
N GLU A 162 -18.72 6.94 -47.45
CA GLU A 162 -19.16 5.55 -47.38
C GLU A 162 -20.17 5.20 -48.49
N GLN A 163 -20.91 6.20 -48.98
CA GLN A 163 -21.87 6.05 -50.07
C GLN A 163 -21.22 6.13 -51.45
N ASP A 164 -20.19 6.96 -51.58
CA ASP A 164 -19.43 7.15 -52.81
C ASP A 164 -17.94 6.92 -52.55
N THR A 165 -17.45 5.76 -52.99
CA THR A 165 -16.04 5.39 -52.88
C THR A 165 -15.11 6.29 -53.71
N SER A 166 -15.63 7.07 -54.66
CA SER A 166 -14.84 8.06 -55.42
C SER A 166 -14.38 9.24 -54.56
N LEU A 167 -15.07 9.49 -53.43
CA LEU A 167 -14.70 10.51 -52.46
C LEU A 167 -13.58 10.05 -51.51
N GLN A 168 -13.17 8.78 -51.58
CA GLN A 168 -12.06 8.27 -50.77
C GLN A 168 -10.71 8.72 -51.34
N ASP A 169 -10.01 9.55 -50.59
CA ASP A 169 -8.64 9.97 -50.90
C ASP A 169 -7.57 9.03 -50.32
N PHE A 170 -6.30 9.44 -50.46
CA PHE A 170 -5.14 8.75 -49.88
C PHE A 170 -5.28 8.52 -48.37
N TYR A 171 -5.76 9.51 -47.62
CA TYR A 171 -5.85 9.43 -46.16
C TYR A 171 -6.93 8.46 -45.67
N ASN A 172 -7.95 8.18 -46.49
CA ASN A 172 -8.96 7.16 -46.22
C ASN A 172 -8.44 5.73 -46.41
N LYS A 173 -7.48 5.52 -47.32
CA LYS A 173 -6.95 4.18 -47.66
C LYS A 173 -5.61 3.87 -46.99
N PHE A 174 -4.85 4.89 -46.61
CA PHE A 174 -3.51 4.73 -46.04
C PHE A 174 -3.56 4.27 -44.57
N ASN A 175 -3.11 3.04 -44.32
CA ASN A 175 -2.91 2.54 -42.97
C ASN A 175 -1.55 3.00 -42.42
N ARG A 176 -1.55 4.15 -41.73
CA ARG A 176 -0.32 4.70 -41.12
C ARG A 176 0.33 3.81 -40.06
N PHE A 177 -0.39 2.80 -39.56
CA PHE A 177 0.07 1.90 -38.50
C PHE A 177 0.39 0.50 -39.05
N GLU A 178 0.45 0.36 -40.37
CA GLU A 178 0.87 -0.89 -40.99
C GLU A 178 2.37 -1.11 -40.77
N THR A 179 2.72 -2.30 -40.28
CA THR A 179 4.12 -2.71 -40.18
C THR A 179 4.64 -3.09 -41.56
N THR A 180 5.45 -2.21 -42.13
CA THR A 180 6.08 -2.42 -43.45
C THR A 180 7.27 -3.38 -43.36
N THR A 181 7.62 -4.01 -44.48
CA THR A 181 8.82 -4.85 -44.58
C THR A 181 10.10 -4.08 -44.27
N ALA A 182 10.17 -2.81 -44.68
CA ALA A 182 11.27 -1.90 -44.33
C ALA A 182 11.38 -1.71 -42.80
N SER A 183 10.26 -1.42 -42.12
CA SER A 183 10.27 -1.24 -40.66
C SER A 183 10.69 -2.50 -39.89
N ARG A 184 10.34 -3.70 -40.39
CA ARG A 184 10.84 -4.97 -39.81
C ARG A 184 12.33 -5.14 -40.04
N ALA A 185 12.83 -4.86 -41.24
CA ALA A 185 14.25 -4.97 -41.56
C ALA A 185 15.11 -4.00 -40.71
N ASP A 186 14.62 -2.77 -40.50
CA ASP A 186 15.27 -1.78 -39.65
C ASP A 186 15.32 -2.24 -38.19
N PHE A 187 14.22 -2.80 -37.67
CA PHE A 187 14.19 -3.41 -36.33
C PHE A 187 15.13 -4.60 -36.21
N ASP A 188 15.15 -5.51 -37.19
CA ASP A 188 16.04 -6.67 -37.18
C ASP A 188 17.52 -6.27 -37.19
N ALA A 189 17.87 -5.24 -37.96
CA ALA A 189 19.22 -4.68 -38.00
C ALA A 189 19.60 -4.05 -36.65
N PHE A 190 18.69 -3.27 -36.06
CA PHE A 190 18.86 -2.71 -34.72
C PHE A 190 19.02 -3.80 -33.67
N TYR A 191 18.13 -4.79 -33.61
CA TYR A 191 18.15 -5.85 -32.60
C TYR A 191 19.43 -6.71 -32.68
N LYS A 192 19.93 -6.97 -33.88
CA LYS A 192 21.20 -7.69 -34.10
C LYS A 192 22.44 -6.88 -33.69
N SER A 193 22.34 -5.55 -33.64
CA SER A 193 23.44 -4.68 -33.20
C SER A 193 23.62 -4.63 -31.67
N LEU A 194 22.61 -5.08 -30.91
CA LEU A 194 22.61 -5.10 -29.45
C LEU A 194 23.41 -6.28 -28.90
N SER A 195 24.05 -6.09 -27.75
CA SER A 195 24.66 -7.18 -26.98
C SER A 195 23.61 -8.16 -26.43
N PRO A 196 24.00 -9.39 -26.03
CA PRO A 196 23.06 -10.37 -25.47
C PRO A 196 22.30 -9.87 -24.22
N GLU A 197 22.93 -9.03 -23.39
CA GLU A 197 22.31 -8.42 -22.21
C GLU A 197 21.28 -7.35 -22.61
N GLU A 198 21.62 -6.51 -23.58
CA GLU A 198 20.71 -5.50 -24.13
C GLU A 198 19.53 -6.14 -24.86
N GLN A 199 19.76 -7.19 -25.64
CA GLN A 199 18.69 -7.96 -26.29
C GLN A 199 17.69 -8.51 -25.27
N LYS A 200 18.18 -9.04 -24.14
CA LYS A 200 17.32 -9.51 -23.04
C LYS A 200 16.52 -8.37 -22.42
N PHE A 201 17.11 -7.19 -22.30
CA PHE A 201 16.45 -6.00 -21.75
C PHE A 201 15.37 -5.45 -22.69
N TYR A 202 15.65 -5.33 -24.00
CA TYR A 202 14.67 -4.92 -25.02
C TYR A 202 13.57 -5.96 -25.27
N GLY A 203 13.87 -7.24 -25.09
CA GLY A 203 12.87 -8.32 -25.12
C GLY A 203 11.99 -8.37 -23.86
N SER A 204 12.39 -7.69 -22.77
CA SER A 204 11.62 -7.67 -21.54
C SER A 204 10.48 -6.66 -21.63
N LYS A 205 9.24 -7.09 -21.40
CA LYS A 205 8.07 -6.20 -21.28
C LYS A 205 8.04 -5.52 -19.91
N THR A 206 9.15 -4.89 -19.54
CA THR A 206 9.30 -4.28 -18.22
C THR A 206 8.59 -2.93 -18.19
N ASN A 207 7.70 -2.77 -17.22
CA ASN A 207 7.03 -1.52 -16.90
C ASN A 207 7.79 -0.87 -15.75
N PHE A 208 8.14 0.40 -15.92
CA PHE A 208 8.80 1.19 -14.90
C PHE A 208 7.79 2.09 -14.21
N TYR A 209 7.86 2.17 -12.90
CA TYR A 209 7.02 3.03 -12.08
C TYR A 209 7.92 3.90 -11.22
N GLU A 210 7.90 5.21 -11.46
CA GLU A 210 8.51 6.20 -10.57
C GLU A 210 7.46 6.62 -9.55
N ILE A 211 7.74 6.41 -8.27
CA ILE A 211 6.86 6.80 -7.18
C ILE A 211 7.56 7.85 -6.34
N ASP A 212 6.85 8.95 -6.12
CA ASP A 212 7.22 10.03 -5.21
C ASP A 212 6.53 9.81 -3.86
N PHE A 213 7.33 9.76 -2.79
CA PHE A 213 6.88 9.63 -1.41
C PHE A 213 7.26 10.88 -0.61
N SER A 214 6.37 11.32 0.29
CA SER A 214 6.65 12.36 1.28
C SER A 214 6.45 11.82 2.70
N ASN A 215 7.38 12.12 3.60
CA ASN A 215 7.24 11.95 5.04
C ASN A 215 6.59 13.20 5.64
N VAL A 216 5.28 13.18 5.77
CA VAL A 216 4.47 14.28 6.30
C VAL A 216 4.50 14.31 7.83
N GLY A 217 4.59 13.14 8.45
CA GLY A 217 4.50 12.98 9.91
C GLY A 217 5.79 13.33 10.64
N GLY A 218 6.93 13.16 9.97
CA GLY A 218 8.28 13.40 10.49
C GLY A 218 8.99 12.13 10.96
N LEU A 219 8.26 11.04 11.25
CA LEU A 219 8.85 9.77 11.62
C LEU A 219 9.05 8.85 10.40
N VAL A 220 10.31 8.73 9.98
CA VAL A 220 10.70 7.83 8.87
C VAL A 220 10.42 6.36 9.23
N MET A 221 9.97 5.59 8.25
CA MET A 221 9.69 4.16 8.37
C MET A 221 10.03 3.41 7.06
N PRO A 222 10.20 2.08 7.10
CA PRO A 222 10.28 1.26 5.89
C PRO A 222 9.04 1.46 5.01
N LEU A 223 9.23 1.45 3.69
CA LEU A 223 8.11 1.48 2.74
C LEU A 223 7.68 0.05 2.44
N VAL A 224 6.47 -0.33 2.86
CA VAL A 224 5.85 -1.63 2.56
C VAL A 224 4.80 -1.41 1.48
N LEU A 225 5.06 -1.85 0.26
CA LEU A 225 4.21 -1.59 -0.90
C LEU A 225 3.51 -2.87 -1.34
N GLU A 226 2.18 -2.85 -1.43
CA GLU A 226 1.39 -3.84 -2.17
C GLU A 226 1.13 -3.34 -3.58
N TRP A 227 1.64 -4.08 -4.56
CA TRP A 227 1.38 -3.90 -5.98
C TRP A 227 0.19 -4.77 -6.37
N THR A 228 -0.82 -4.18 -7.02
CA THR A 228 -1.92 -4.93 -7.65
C THR A 228 -1.77 -4.84 -9.16
N TYR A 229 -1.69 -6.00 -9.82
CA TYR A 229 -1.49 -6.10 -11.26
C TYR A 229 -2.81 -6.18 -12.03
N ALA A 230 -2.78 -5.88 -13.32
CA ALA A 230 -3.94 -5.93 -14.21
C ALA A 230 -4.59 -7.32 -14.31
N ASP A 231 -3.84 -8.39 -14.01
CA ASP A 231 -4.35 -9.76 -13.95
C ASP A 231 -4.93 -10.14 -12.57
N GLY A 232 -4.99 -9.19 -11.63
CA GLY A 232 -5.49 -9.38 -10.27
C GLY A 232 -4.49 -10.00 -9.30
N THR A 233 -3.28 -10.36 -9.74
CA THR A 233 -2.23 -10.86 -8.84
C THR A 233 -1.66 -9.72 -8.00
N LYS A 234 -1.14 -10.06 -6.81
CA LYS A 234 -0.57 -9.11 -5.85
C LYS A 234 0.86 -9.47 -5.49
N GLU A 235 1.68 -8.45 -5.24
CA GLU A 235 3.06 -8.59 -4.78
C GLU A 235 3.33 -7.59 -3.67
N VAL A 236 4.01 -8.02 -2.62
CA VAL A 236 4.47 -7.13 -1.55
C VAL A 236 5.96 -6.93 -1.66
N GLU A 237 6.38 -5.68 -1.76
CA GLU A 237 7.78 -5.27 -1.79
C GLU A 237 8.09 -4.42 -0.56
N ARG A 238 9.17 -4.75 0.15
CA ARG A 238 9.60 -4.06 1.38
C ARG A 238 10.90 -3.33 1.13
N ILE A 239 10.91 -2.03 1.42
CA ILE A 239 12.07 -1.16 1.24
C ILE A 239 12.47 -0.67 2.62
N SER A 240 13.75 -0.84 2.96
CA SER A 240 14.29 -0.40 4.24
C SER A 240 14.14 1.12 4.44
N ALA A 241 14.02 1.54 5.70
CA ALA A 241 14.02 2.94 6.10
C ALA A 241 15.28 3.71 5.64
N TYR A 242 16.37 3.03 5.29
CA TYR A 242 17.55 3.66 4.68
C TYR A 242 17.29 4.42 3.38
N ILE A 243 16.12 4.22 2.75
CA ILE A 243 15.71 5.03 1.61
C ILE A 243 15.70 6.53 1.93
N TRP A 244 15.42 6.90 3.19
CA TRP A 244 15.35 8.27 3.69
C TRP A 244 16.70 8.90 4.06
N ARG A 245 17.82 8.17 3.94
CA ARG A 245 19.13 8.60 4.48
C ARG A 245 19.70 9.90 3.89
N LYS A 246 19.26 10.30 2.69
CA LYS A 246 19.72 11.52 2.01
C LYS A 246 18.74 12.67 2.17
N ASP A 247 17.47 12.34 2.34
CA ASP A 247 16.36 13.28 2.45
C ASP A 247 15.27 12.56 3.26
N GLU A 248 15.06 13.03 4.49
CA GLU A 248 14.08 12.46 5.41
C GLU A 248 12.65 12.96 5.12
N GLU A 249 12.48 13.99 4.28
CA GLU A 249 11.19 14.59 3.93
C GLU A 249 10.61 13.97 2.66
N LYS A 250 11.45 13.72 1.64
CA LYS A 250 10.99 13.27 0.33
C LYS A 250 11.89 12.22 -0.28
N VAL A 251 11.29 11.24 -0.94
CA VAL A 251 12.06 10.28 -1.75
C VAL A 251 11.31 9.85 -3.00
N THR A 252 12.05 9.80 -4.10
CA THR A 252 11.59 9.24 -5.37
C THR A 252 12.29 7.91 -5.59
N LYS A 253 11.53 6.87 -5.96
CA LYS A 253 12.08 5.56 -6.31
C LYS A 253 11.44 4.99 -7.57
N VAL A 254 12.28 4.42 -8.43
CA VAL A 254 11.87 3.71 -9.63
C VAL A 254 11.79 2.21 -9.35
N PHE A 255 10.70 1.60 -9.80
CA PHE A 255 10.41 0.17 -9.70
C PHE A 255 10.26 -0.44 -11.07
N ALA A 256 10.81 -1.63 -11.28
CA ALA A 256 10.69 -2.39 -12.52
C ALA A 256 9.76 -3.59 -12.30
N LYS A 257 8.63 -3.64 -13.01
CA LYS A 257 7.62 -4.70 -12.91
C LYS A 257 7.41 -5.39 -14.25
N ALA A 258 7.35 -6.71 -14.24
CA ALA A 258 7.09 -7.51 -15.45
C ALA A 258 5.63 -7.41 -15.94
N LYS A 259 4.71 -7.02 -15.06
CA LYS A 259 3.29 -6.89 -15.32
C LYS A 259 2.85 -5.43 -15.16
N GLU A 260 1.77 -5.08 -15.83
CA GLU A 260 1.13 -3.76 -15.67
C GLU A 260 0.47 -3.66 -14.30
N VAL A 261 0.84 -2.63 -13.55
CA VAL A 261 0.30 -2.27 -12.23
C VAL A 261 -0.93 -1.40 -12.41
N THR A 262 -2.01 -1.74 -11.70
CA THR A 262 -3.26 -0.98 -11.66
C THR A 262 -3.46 -0.22 -10.36
N ALA A 263 -2.87 -0.71 -9.26
CA ALA A 263 -2.90 -0.03 -7.98
C ALA A 263 -1.65 -0.28 -7.15
N VAL A 264 -1.29 0.69 -6.32
CA VAL A 264 -0.24 0.61 -5.31
C VAL A 264 -0.84 1.03 -3.97
N ARG A 265 -0.59 0.23 -2.93
CA ARG A 265 -0.97 0.55 -1.56
C ARG A 265 0.25 0.54 -0.64
N LEU A 266 0.46 1.63 0.08
CA LEU A 266 1.42 1.72 1.16
C LEU A 266 0.84 1.12 2.44
N ASP A 267 1.69 0.41 3.17
CA ASP A 267 1.42 -0.25 4.44
C ASP A 267 0.09 -1.05 4.45
N PRO A 268 -0.08 -2.04 3.54
CA PRO A 268 -1.32 -2.81 3.41
C PRO A 268 -1.71 -3.56 4.69
N TYR A 269 -0.72 -3.87 5.54
CA TYR A 269 -0.89 -4.65 6.77
C TYR A 269 -0.92 -3.80 8.04
N ARG A 270 -0.80 -2.48 7.90
CA ARG A 270 -0.84 -1.51 9.02
C ARG A 270 0.25 -1.79 10.05
N GLU A 271 1.46 -2.03 9.55
CA GLU A 271 2.68 -2.39 10.24
C GLU A 271 3.50 -1.19 10.70
N THR A 272 3.34 0.00 10.10
CA THR A 272 4.20 1.16 10.41
C THR A 272 3.58 2.13 11.41
N ALA A 273 2.30 1.96 11.76
CA ALA A 273 1.50 2.89 12.55
C ALA A 273 1.27 4.24 11.84
N ASP A 274 1.10 4.21 10.52
CA ASP A 274 0.73 5.38 9.75
C ASP A 274 -0.59 6.01 10.25
N ILE A 275 -0.57 7.32 10.50
CA ILE A 275 -1.70 8.05 11.02
C ILE A 275 -2.69 8.46 9.93
N ASP A 276 -2.31 8.55 8.66
CA ASP A 276 -3.21 8.93 7.57
C ASP A 276 -3.23 7.93 6.41
N GLU A 277 -4.00 6.84 6.58
CA GLU A 277 -4.16 5.83 5.54
C GLU A 277 -4.85 6.33 4.24
N ASN A 278 -5.38 7.56 4.20
CA ASN A 278 -6.06 8.09 3.01
C ASN A 278 -5.09 8.45 1.88
N ASN A 279 -3.84 8.78 2.23
CA ASN A 279 -2.79 9.14 1.28
C ASN A 279 -1.90 7.93 0.89
N ASN A 280 -2.26 6.73 1.36
CA ASN A 280 -1.51 5.48 1.14
C ASN A 280 -1.88 4.74 -0.14
N SER A 281 -2.66 5.33 -1.05
CA SER A 281 -3.16 4.60 -2.23
C SER A 281 -3.03 5.39 -3.52
N TRP A 282 -2.61 4.67 -4.56
CA TRP A 282 -2.70 5.09 -5.94
C TRP A 282 -3.46 4.04 -6.76
N PRO A 283 -4.49 4.41 -7.54
CA PRO A 283 -5.17 5.71 -7.47
C PRO A 283 -5.76 5.93 -6.07
N ARG A 284 -5.96 7.20 -5.68
CA ARG A 284 -6.50 7.52 -4.35
C ARG A 284 -7.88 6.90 -4.20
N ASN A 285 -8.04 6.05 -3.18
CA ASN A 285 -9.32 5.47 -2.84
C ASN A 285 -10.20 6.52 -2.15
N TYR A 286 -11.44 6.66 -2.62
CA TYR A 286 -12.42 7.54 -1.98
C TYR A 286 -12.93 6.89 -0.69
N VAL A 287 -12.53 7.43 0.46
CA VAL A 287 -13.13 7.05 1.76
C VAL A 287 -14.32 7.98 2.01
N PRO A 288 -15.55 7.45 2.16
CA PRO A 288 -16.73 8.28 2.42
C PRO A 288 -16.54 9.16 3.65
N SER A 289 -16.88 10.44 3.53
CA SER A 289 -16.77 11.38 4.65
C SER A 289 -17.73 11.02 5.79
N LYS A 290 -17.44 11.48 7.02
CA LYS A 290 -18.37 11.35 8.17
C LYS A 290 -19.76 11.91 7.86
N PHE A 291 -19.85 12.93 7.01
CA PHE A 291 -21.11 13.53 6.56
C PHE A 291 -21.89 12.62 5.60
N GLU A 292 -21.20 11.91 4.72
CA GLU A 292 -21.82 10.94 3.81
C GLU A 292 -22.25 9.68 4.54
N LEU A 293 -21.43 9.17 5.47
CA LEU A 293 -21.82 8.09 6.38
C LEU A 293 -23.05 8.49 7.21
N PHE A 294 -23.12 9.75 7.67
CA PHE A 294 -24.28 10.28 8.39
C PHE A 294 -25.54 10.36 7.52
N LYS A 295 -25.42 10.79 6.26
CA LYS A 295 -26.54 10.77 5.29
C LYS A 295 -26.98 9.34 4.96
N GLN A 296 -26.04 8.43 4.82
CA GLN A 296 -26.31 7.00 4.62
C GLN A 296 -26.98 6.38 5.86
N GLN A 297 -26.66 6.86 7.07
CA GLN A 297 -27.37 6.52 8.31
C GLN A 297 -28.70 7.28 8.51
N GLN A 298 -28.99 8.32 7.73
CA GLN A 298 -30.30 9.00 7.76
C GLN A 298 -31.36 8.24 6.95
N SER A 299 -30.97 7.27 6.10
CA SER A 299 -31.93 6.27 5.63
C SER A 299 -32.24 5.30 6.77
N ILE A 300 -33.37 5.58 7.46
CA ILE A 300 -34.04 4.78 8.50
C ILE A 300 -33.38 4.85 9.89
N ARG A 301 -33.57 5.99 10.59
CA ARG A 301 -33.56 6.02 12.07
C ARG A 301 -34.96 5.73 12.59
N GLY A 302 -35.15 4.57 13.24
CA GLY A 302 -36.38 4.28 14.00
C GLY A 302 -36.84 2.83 14.05
N ALA A 303 -36.30 1.93 13.21
CA ALA A 303 -36.66 0.51 13.25
C ALA A 303 -35.48 -0.32 13.79
N SER A 304 -35.56 -0.74 15.04
CA SER A 304 -34.71 -1.82 15.56
C SER A 304 -35.16 -3.14 14.92
N THR A 305 -34.67 -3.46 13.73
CA THR A 305 -34.88 -4.78 13.12
C THR A 305 -33.82 -5.75 13.62
N GLY A 306 -33.95 -6.19 14.86
CA GLY A 306 -33.18 -7.33 15.35
C GLY A 306 -33.08 -7.42 16.87
N PRO A 307 -33.34 -8.60 17.47
CA PRO A 307 -33.07 -8.83 18.88
C PRO A 307 -31.56 -8.72 19.15
N ASN A 308 -31.20 -8.14 20.30
CA ASN A 308 -29.81 -7.99 20.76
C ASN A 308 -29.10 -9.36 20.77
N PRO A 309 -27.82 -9.47 20.36
CA PRO A 309 -27.06 -10.72 20.39
C PRO A 309 -27.15 -11.51 21.71
N MET A 310 -27.33 -10.87 22.87
CA MET A 310 -27.61 -11.57 24.13
C MET A 310 -28.97 -12.27 24.18
N GLN A 311 -30.00 -11.71 23.54
CA GLN A 311 -31.32 -12.34 23.42
C GLN A 311 -31.26 -13.52 22.46
N GLN A 312 -30.54 -13.40 21.34
CA GLN A 312 -30.36 -14.49 20.36
C GLN A 312 -29.63 -15.69 20.98
N ASN A 313 -28.62 -15.45 21.83
CA ASN A 313 -27.93 -16.52 22.55
C ASN A 313 -28.80 -17.22 23.61
N ARG A 314 -29.76 -16.51 24.21
CA ARG A 314 -30.72 -17.11 25.16
C ARG A 314 -31.74 -18.02 24.46
N THR A 315 -32.10 -17.73 23.21
CA THR A 315 -33.05 -18.57 22.45
C THR A 315 -32.43 -19.86 21.93
N GLN A 316 -31.11 -19.89 21.67
CA GLN A 316 -30.42 -21.10 21.21
C GLN A 316 -30.08 -22.10 22.34
N SER A 317 -30.18 -21.69 23.61
CA SER A 317 -29.78 -22.49 24.76
C SER A 317 -30.94 -23.18 25.50
N GLN A 318 -32.17 -23.15 24.96
CA GLN A 318 -33.27 -23.97 25.48
C GLN A 318 -33.40 -25.30 24.71
N PRO A 319 -33.23 -26.47 25.36
CA PRO A 319 -33.50 -27.75 24.72
C PRO A 319 -35.00 -27.94 24.51
N GLN A 320 -35.40 -28.29 23.27
CA GLN A 320 -36.75 -28.73 22.93
C GLN A 320 -37.07 -30.02 23.70
N SER A 321 -37.84 -29.93 24.79
CA SER A 321 -38.50 -31.10 25.37
C SER A 321 -39.73 -31.45 24.51
N GLN A 322 -39.66 -32.64 23.93
CA GLN A 322 -40.65 -33.24 23.06
C GLN A 322 -42.02 -33.34 23.76
N LYS A 323 -43.06 -32.79 23.13
CA LYS A 323 -44.43 -33.27 23.30
C LYS A 323 -44.53 -34.64 22.63
N GLN A 324 -44.53 -35.72 23.41
CA GLN A 324 -45.12 -36.98 22.97
C GLN A 324 -46.56 -37.03 23.48
N GLN A 325 -47.50 -36.83 22.55
CA GLN A 325 -48.82 -37.43 22.62
C GLN A 325 -48.66 -38.93 22.31
N GLY A 326 -49.17 -39.79 23.19
CA GLY A 326 -49.24 -41.23 23.00
C GLY A 326 -50.46 -41.75 23.74
N THR A 327 -51.43 -42.20 22.95
CA THR A 327 -52.74 -42.78 23.26
C THR A 327 -52.68 -44.17 23.89
N ASP A 328 -53.72 -44.47 24.68
CA ASP A 328 -54.38 -45.76 24.99
C ASP A 328 -53.58 -46.94 25.57
N LYS A 329 -53.84 -47.27 26.85
CA LYS A 329 -54.82 -48.30 27.27
C LYS A 329 -55.03 -48.33 28.79
#